data_AF-A0A9P6GGU7-F1
#
_entry.id   AF-A0A9P6GGU7-F1
#
_cell.length_a   1.000
_cell.length_b   1.000
_cell.length_c   1.000
_cell.angle_alpha   90.00
_cell.angle_beta   90.00
_cell.angle_gamma   90.00
#
_symmetry.space_group_name_H-M   'P 1'
#
loop_
_entity.id
_entity.type
_entity.pdbx_description
1 polymer ?
#
loop_
_entity_poly.entity_id
_entity_poly.type
_entity_poly.pdbx_seq_one_letter_code
_entity_poly.pdbx_strand_id
1 'polypeptide(L)'
;MRLPATHGVFRPTLAIPRQPRTRHLVTLAIETSCDDTSVAVLETKTLGRPITTVAKLHFHEKVTSNNAAFNGVHPLAALESHQENLANLVAKAIEKLPGKRGHPDFVSVTRGPGMRSNLFTGLDTAKGLAAAWKASRIPLVGVHHMQAHALTPRLVAALDASENSTQAWGDSPGGPQGEIDVAPTFPFLSVLASGGHTLLIHSATLTNHEVLASTSDVAVGECLDKIARIVLPPDVLQEAGNTMYGALLEQFAFPSDKSTQIASSDPRSASAYCHEFESRYEYRVPKNHEEELQRNVSRWGWAFNQPLAKAGGGTKNKTLEMSFSGLMTAVERAVRYEHDQSTGKLTKVERSALDIGREERRDMAEFSMRAAFEHIAARVVLALQSTPAESVVVAGGVGANYYLRYVLASKLVANGYGDVLLVIPPPHLCSDNAAMIAWAGTEMFRAGHRNEFSIRAIRKWPLDMLLSPPVERTA
;
A
#
# COMPACT_ATOMS: atom_id res chain seq x y z
N MET A 1 69.43 -21.44 -25.41
CA MET A 1 68.40 -20.89 -26.33
C MET A 1 67.05 -21.08 -25.65
N ARG A 2 66.60 -20.08 -24.87
CA ARG A 2 65.31 -20.07 -24.17
C ARG A 2 64.38 -19.14 -24.93
N LEU A 3 63.25 -19.64 -25.41
CA LEU A 3 62.14 -18.83 -25.92
C LEU A 3 61.10 -18.71 -24.78
N PRO A 4 60.63 -17.49 -24.44
CA PRO A 4 59.61 -17.32 -23.41
C PRO A 4 58.21 -17.50 -24.00
N ALA A 5 57.37 -18.28 -23.30
CA ALA A 5 55.95 -18.38 -23.59
C ALA A 5 55.23 -17.12 -23.08
N THR A 6 54.61 -16.38 -24.01
CA THR A 6 53.72 -15.26 -23.73
C THR A 6 52.31 -15.79 -23.42
N HIS A 7 51.91 -15.77 -22.15
CA HIS A 7 50.51 -15.84 -21.74
C HIS A 7 50.17 -14.60 -20.91
N GLY A 8 49.83 -13.52 -21.62
CA GLY A 8 49.14 -12.38 -21.03
C GLY A 8 47.69 -12.77 -20.76
N VAL A 9 47.38 -13.10 -19.51
CA VAL A 9 46.00 -13.21 -19.03
C VAL A 9 45.42 -11.81 -19.00
N PHE A 10 44.63 -11.46 -20.02
CA PHE A 10 43.79 -10.27 -20.00
C PHE A 10 42.73 -10.48 -18.91
N ARG A 11 42.95 -9.92 -17.71
CA ARG A 11 41.89 -9.73 -16.73
C ARG A 11 41.09 -8.51 -17.19
N PRO A 12 39.81 -8.63 -17.58
CA PRO A 12 38.98 -7.46 -17.70
C PRO A 12 38.79 -6.91 -16.30
N THR A 13 39.43 -5.80 -15.98
CA THR A 13 39.05 -4.94 -14.87
C THR A 13 37.62 -4.50 -15.17
N LEU A 14 36.64 -5.19 -14.58
CA LEU A 14 35.29 -4.67 -14.42
C LEU A 14 35.45 -3.34 -13.69
N ALA A 15 35.46 -2.24 -14.44
CA ALA A 15 35.33 -0.92 -13.90
C ALA A 15 33.96 -0.89 -13.23
N ILE A 16 33.95 -1.05 -11.90
CA ILE A 16 32.79 -0.78 -11.07
C ILE A 16 32.35 0.64 -11.46
N PRO A 17 31.13 0.84 -11.97
CA PRO A 17 30.65 2.18 -12.29
C PRO A 17 30.80 3.03 -11.04
N ARG A 18 31.49 4.17 -11.14
CA ARG A 18 31.60 5.12 -10.03
C ARG A 18 30.19 5.43 -9.53
N GLN A 19 29.86 4.98 -8.31
CA GLN A 19 28.59 5.31 -7.67
C GLN A 19 28.44 6.85 -7.65
N PRO A 20 27.27 7.40 -8.01
CA PRO A 20 27.05 8.84 -7.97
C PRO A 20 27.31 9.36 -6.55
N ARG A 21 28.23 10.32 -6.46
CA ARG A 21 28.80 10.89 -5.24
C ARG A 21 27.88 11.89 -4.51
N THR A 22 26.59 11.93 -4.85
CA THR A 22 25.71 13.03 -4.45
C THR A 22 24.91 12.66 -3.20
N ARG A 23 25.26 13.32 -2.09
CA ARG A 23 24.57 13.26 -0.78
C ARG A 23 23.15 13.82 -0.79
N HIS A 24 22.75 14.34 -1.94
CA HIS A 24 21.60 15.18 -2.18
C HIS A 24 21.08 14.84 -3.57
N LEU A 25 19.78 14.55 -3.69
CA LEU A 25 19.14 14.17 -4.94
C LEU A 25 17.79 14.87 -5.05
N VAL A 26 17.50 15.41 -6.23
CA VAL A 26 16.21 15.94 -6.63
C VAL A 26 15.65 15.06 -7.73
N THR A 27 14.45 14.54 -7.51
CA THR A 27 13.76 13.60 -8.39
C THR A 27 12.46 14.24 -8.87
N LEU A 28 12.23 14.24 -10.19
CA LEU A 28 10.89 14.46 -10.73
C LEU A 28 10.25 13.10 -11.01
N ALA A 29 9.06 12.88 -10.48
CA ALA A 29 8.36 11.61 -10.59
C ALA A 29 7.01 11.74 -11.28
N ILE A 30 6.63 10.71 -12.03
CA ILE A 30 5.37 10.63 -12.77
C ILE A 30 4.67 9.29 -12.47
N GLU A 31 3.40 9.35 -12.10
CA GLU A 31 2.51 8.21 -11.89
C GLU A 31 1.27 8.35 -12.80
N THR A 32 1.05 7.35 -13.67
CA THR A 32 -0.04 7.30 -14.66
C THR A 32 -0.50 5.85 -14.94
N SER A 33 -0.42 4.95 -13.96
CA SER A 33 -0.73 3.52 -14.15
C SER A 33 -2.23 3.20 -14.17
N CYS A 34 -3.03 3.98 -13.44
CA CYS A 34 -4.48 3.79 -13.28
C CYS A 34 -5.26 5.01 -13.79
N ASP A 35 -5.97 5.73 -12.91
CA ASP A 35 -6.84 6.86 -13.21
C ASP A 35 -6.43 8.17 -12.54
N ASP A 36 -5.37 8.11 -11.74
CA ASP A 36 -4.73 9.25 -11.11
C ASP A 36 -3.53 9.73 -11.95
N THR A 37 -3.59 10.96 -12.45
CA THR A 37 -2.43 11.65 -13.03
C THR A 37 -1.69 12.35 -11.91
N SER A 38 -0.49 11.90 -11.53
CA SER A 38 0.26 12.53 -10.45
C SER A 38 1.69 12.86 -10.86
N VAL A 39 2.17 14.00 -10.37
CA VAL A 39 3.55 14.45 -10.52
C VAL A 39 4.08 14.93 -9.18
N ALA A 40 5.33 14.60 -8.87
CA ALA A 40 6.00 15.01 -7.65
C ALA A 40 7.44 15.48 -7.89
N VAL A 41 7.90 16.41 -7.06
CA VAL A 41 9.32 16.79 -6.94
C VAL A 41 9.77 16.47 -5.52
N LEU A 42 10.62 15.46 -5.41
CA LEU A 42 11.17 15.00 -4.13
C LEU A 42 12.65 15.35 -4.05
N GLU A 43 13.03 16.01 -2.96
CA GLU A 43 14.43 16.22 -2.61
C GLU A 43 14.80 15.31 -1.44
N THR A 44 15.90 14.57 -1.56
CA THR A 44 16.40 13.70 -0.49
C THR A 44 17.83 14.07 -0.15
N LYS A 45 18.16 13.97 1.14
CA LYS A 45 19.50 14.24 1.66
C LYS A 45 19.88 13.18 2.68
N THR A 46 21.13 12.75 2.68
CA THR A 46 21.68 11.88 3.73
C THR A 46 22.45 12.74 4.72
N LEU A 47 21.98 12.75 5.96
CA LEU A 47 22.61 13.43 7.10
C LEU A 47 23.64 12.50 7.75
N GLY A 48 24.63 13.10 8.40
CA GLY A 48 25.69 12.37 9.11
C GLY A 48 25.49 12.33 10.61
N ARG A 49 25.86 11.18 11.22
CA ARG A 49 25.95 10.91 12.67
C ARG A 49 24.74 11.38 13.51
N PRO A 50 23.71 10.53 13.71
CA PRO A 50 23.50 9.23 13.06
C PRO A 50 23.27 9.39 11.55
N ILE A 51 23.56 8.35 10.78
CA ILE A 51 23.22 8.36 9.34
C ILE A 51 21.70 8.36 9.27
N THR A 52 21.11 9.33 8.57
CA THR A 52 19.65 9.38 8.43
C THR A 52 19.33 9.98 7.07
N THR A 53 18.42 9.35 6.34
CA THR A 53 17.90 9.98 5.12
C THR A 53 16.68 10.83 5.48
N VAL A 54 16.73 12.10 5.07
CA VAL A 54 15.60 13.02 5.15
C VAL A 54 15.07 13.31 3.75
N ALA A 55 13.79 13.62 3.65
CA ALA A 55 13.12 13.94 2.41
C ALA A 55 12.28 15.23 2.54
N LYS A 56 12.13 15.96 1.44
CA LYS A 56 11.22 17.10 1.32
C LYS A 56 10.50 17.05 -0.01
N LEU A 57 9.19 17.21 0.05
CA LEU A 57 8.31 17.25 -1.11
C LEU A 57 8.10 18.71 -1.52
N HIS A 58 8.74 19.14 -2.61
CA HIS A 58 8.60 20.52 -3.12
C HIS A 58 7.35 20.73 -3.96
N PHE A 59 6.89 19.65 -4.58
CA PHE A 59 5.67 19.61 -5.37
C PHE A 59 5.06 18.21 -5.26
N HIS A 60 3.74 18.17 -5.12
CA HIS A 60 2.94 16.95 -5.21
C HIS A 60 1.51 17.35 -5.51
N GLU A 61 1.09 17.12 -6.75
CA GLU A 61 -0.29 17.31 -7.18
C GLU A 61 -0.77 16.06 -7.90
N LYS A 62 -2.09 15.88 -7.86
CA LYS A 62 -2.78 14.76 -8.47
C LYS A 62 -4.11 15.22 -9.05
N VAL A 63 -4.46 14.68 -10.22
CA VAL A 63 -5.77 14.84 -10.85
C VAL A 63 -6.35 13.45 -11.08
N THR A 64 -7.46 13.16 -10.43
CA THR A 64 -8.21 11.91 -10.58
C THR A 64 -9.20 12.03 -11.73
N SER A 65 -9.17 11.09 -12.67
CA SER A 65 -10.11 11.03 -13.78
C SER A 65 -11.55 10.88 -13.28
N ASN A 66 -12.48 11.65 -13.86
CA ASN A 66 -13.90 11.52 -13.53
C ASN A 66 -14.49 10.29 -14.24
N ASN A 67 -14.66 9.21 -13.47
CA ASN A 67 -15.20 7.95 -13.96
C ASN A 67 -16.67 7.69 -13.52
N ALA A 68 -17.38 8.70 -13.02
CA ALA A 68 -18.70 8.53 -12.41
C ALA A 68 -19.74 7.88 -13.35
N ALA A 69 -19.70 8.21 -14.65
CA ALA A 69 -20.62 7.65 -15.64
C ALA A 69 -20.41 6.14 -15.92
N PHE A 70 -19.26 5.59 -15.54
CA PHE A 70 -18.87 4.20 -15.83
C PHE A 70 -18.95 3.28 -14.61
N ASN A 71 -19.30 3.81 -13.43
CA ASN A 71 -19.36 3.07 -12.16
C ASN A 71 -18.05 2.32 -11.80
N GLY A 72 -16.92 2.83 -12.26
CA GLY A 72 -15.60 2.23 -12.08
C GLY A 72 -14.59 2.84 -13.03
N VAL A 73 -13.29 2.58 -12.81
CA VAL A 73 -12.22 3.13 -13.65
C VAL A 73 -12.43 2.74 -15.11
N HIS A 74 -12.64 3.72 -15.97
CA HIS A 74 -12.81 3.52 -17.41
C HIS A 74 -11.47 3.81 -18.12
N PRO A 75 -10.84 2.82 -18.78
CA PRO A 75 -9.49 2.97 -19.31
C PRO A 75 -9.30 4.16 -20.27
N LEU A 76 -10.27 4.43 -21.14
CA LEU A 76 -10.17 5.54 -22.10
C LEU A 76 -10.36 6.90 -21.43
N ALA A 77 -11.27 7.01 -20.45
CA ALA A 77 -11.47 8.27 -19.73
C ALA A 77 -10.22 8.61 -18.90
N ALA A 78 -9.64 7.59 -18.26
CA ALA A 78 -8.36 7.73 -17.55
C ALA A 78 -7.22 8.13 -18.50
N LEU A 79 -7.13 7.53 -19.70
CA LEU A 79 -6.15 7.90 -20.72
C LEU A 79 -6.29 9.35 -21.16
N GLU A 80 -7.50 9.79 -21.50
CA GLU A 80 -7.81 11.17 -21.90
C GLU A 80 -7.41 12.14 -20.78
N SER A 81 -7.78 11.83 -19.54
CA SER A 81 -7.39 12.62 -18.37
C SER A 81 -5.87 12.74 -18.22
N HIS A 82 -5.11 11.64 -18.38
CA HIS A 82 -3.64 11.72 -18.35
C HIS A 82 -3.09 12.62 -19.47
N GLN A 83 -3.61 12.52 -20.68
CA GLN A 83 -3.16 13.31 -21.83
C GLN A 83 -3.43 14.81 -21.64
N GLU A 84 -4.57 15.16 -21.05
CA GLU A 84 -4.97 16.54 -20.78
C GLU A 84 -4.18 17.18 -19.63
N ASN A 85 -3.88 16.40 -18.58
CA ASN A 85 -3.41 16.96 -17.31
C ASN A 85 -1.90 16.83 -17.08
N LEU A 86 -1.25 15.78 -17.61
CA LEU A 86 0.14 15.46 -17.25
C LEU A 86 1.12 16.60 -17.56
N ALA A 87 1.03 17.18 -18.76
CA ALA A 87 1.93 18.26 -19.17
C ALA A 87 1.79 19.52 -18.28
N ASN A 88 0.56 19.84 -17.88
CA ASN A 88 0.27 20.96 -16.98
C ASN A 88 0.86 20.73 -15.58
N LEU A 89 0.71 19.52 -15.04
CA LEU A 89 1.30 19.14 -13.76
C LEU A 89 2.84 19.15 -13.81
N VAL A 90 3.43 18.67 -14.90
CA VAL A 90 4.89 18.73 -15.12
C VAL A 90 5.38 20.18 -15.19
N ALA A 91 4.68 21.07 -15.89
CA ALA A 91 5.06 22.47 -15.98
C ALA A 91 5.10 23.13 -14.59
N LYS A 92 4.05 22.93 -13.77
CA LYS A 92 4.02 23.40 -12.38
C LYS A 92 5.15 22.78 -11.53
N ALA A 93 5.41 21.49 -11.70
CA ALA A 93 6.46 20.79 -10.97
C ALA A 93 7.85 21.35 -11.25
N ILE A 94 8.15 21.70 -12.51
CA ILE A 94 9.44 22.28 -12.91
C ILE A 94 9.69 23.62 -12.23
N GLU A 95 8.65 24.45 -12.06
CA GLU A 95 8.75 25.73 -11.34
C GLU A 95 9.07 25.57 -9.85
N LYS A 96 8.83 24.38 -9.28
CA LYS A 96 9.08 24.04 -7.88
C LYS A 96 10.38 23.27 -7.65
N LEU A 97 11.24 23.13 -8.67
CA LEU A 97 12.56 22.55 -8.47
C LEU A 97 13.36 23.38 -7.44
N PRO A 98 14.00 22.74 -6.43
CA PRO A 98 14.73 23.47 -5.40
C PRO A 98 16.01 24.14 -5.95
N GLY A 99 16.31 25.31 -5.39
CA GLY A 99 17.42 26.15 -5.81
C GLY A 99 17.23 26.77 -7.20
N LYS A 100 18.25 27.45 -7.72
CA LYS A 100 18.26 27.93 -9.13
C LYS A 100 18.62 26.81 -10.11
N ARG A 101 18.10 25.60 -9.88
CA ARG A 101 18.37 24.42 -10.71
C ARG A 101 17.52 24.47 -11.99
N GLY A 102 18.09 24.06 -13.11
CA GLY A 102 17.37 23.97 -14.39
C GLY A 102 16.74 22.60 -14.68
N HIS A 103 17.07 21.57 -13.88
CA HIS A 103 16.61 20.19 -14.07
C HIS A 103 16.74 19.38 -12.76
N PRO A 104 15.99 18.28 -12.59
CA PRO A 104 16.22 17.31 -11.53
C PRO A 104 17.49 16.48 -11.80
N ASP A 105 17.99 15.73 -10.82
CA ASP A 105 19.13 14.83 -11.00
C ASP A 105 18.76 13.61 -11.85
N PHE A 106 17.50 13.16 -11.80
CA PHE A 106 16.93 12.11 -12.67
C PHE A 106 15.40 12.20 -12.70
N VAL A 107 14.78 11.47 -13.64
CA VAL A 107 13.32 11.30 -13.72
C VAL A 107 12.96 9.86 -13.34
N SER A 108 11.99 9.70 -12.44
CA SER A 108 11.37 8.40 -12.16
C SER A 108 9.96 8.35 -12.73
N VAL A 109 9.55 7.19 -13.23
CA VAL A 109 8.21 7.02 -13.80
C VAL A 109 7.71 5.61 -13.57
N THR A 110 6.42 5.46 -13.33
CA THR A 110 5.79 4.14 -13.23
C THR A 110 5.88 3.42 -14.57
N ARG A 111 6.63 2.31 -14.59
CA ARG A 111 6.78 1.46 -15.78
C ARG A 111 5.73 0.34 -15.81
N GLY A 112 5.22 -0.06 -14.65
CA GLY A 112 4.14 -1.04 -14.50
C GLY A 112 4.08 -1.64 -13.09
N PRO A 113 3.15 -2.56 -12.82
CA PRO A 113 2.00 -2.93 -13.67
C PRO A 113 1.00 -1.77 -13.83
N GLY A 114 0.04 -1.90 -14.74
CA GLY A 114 -0.98 -0.88 -14.98
C GLY A 114 -1.62 -0.96 -16.36
N MET A 115 -2.52 -0.02 -16.66
CA MET A 115 -3.15 0.09 -17.98
C MET A 115 -2.12 0.54 -19.02
N ARG A 116 -1.92 -0.28 -20.05
CA ARG A 116 -0.77 -0.13 -20.98
C ARG A 116 -0.71 1.25 -21.62
N SER A 117 -1.83 1.76 -22.15
CA SER A 117 -1.89 3.09 -22.79
C SER A 117 -1.56 4.21 -21.80
N ASN A 118 -2.11 4.12 -20.59
CA ASN A 118 -1.92 5.11 -19.52
C ASN A 118 -0.46 5.14 -19.07
N LEU A 119 0.16 3.97 -18.89
CA LEU A 119 1.59 3.85 -18.59
C LEU A 119 2.47 4.48 -19.68
N PHE A 120 2.11 4.33 -20.96
CA PHE A 120 2.87 4.95 -22.05
C PHE A 120 2.80 6.48 -22.03
N THR A 121 1.65 7.07 -21.65
CA THR A 121 1.54 8.53 -21.50
C THR A 121 2.59 9.07 -20.54
N GLY A 122 2.69 8.52 -19.33
CA GLY A 122 3.72 8.93 -18.35
C GLY A 122 5.14 8.59 -18.81
N LEU A 123 5.36 7.36 -19.29
CA LEU A 123 6.68 6.87 -19.67
C LEU A 123 7.29 7.67 -20.84
N ASP A 124 6.51 8.00 -21.86
CA ASP A 124 7.01 8.72 -23.02
C ASP A 124 7.23 10.21 -22.71
N THR A 125 6.38 10.82 -21.86
CA THR A 125 6.67 12.15 -21.29
C THR A 125 7.98 12.14 -20.48
N ALA A 126 8.19 11.15 -19.62
CA ALA A 126 9.42 11.03 -18.82
C ALA A 126 10.68 10.90 -19.70
N LYS A 127 10.61 10.09 -20.77
CA LYS A 127 11.70 9.99 -21.77
C LYS A 127 11.95 11.32 -22.47
N GLY A 128 10.90 12.02 -22.88
CA GLY A 128 10.98 13.33 -23.51
C GLY A 128 11.69 14.34 -22.62
N LEU A 129 11.28 14.43 -21.35
CA LEU A 129 11.92 15.29 -20.34
C LEU A 129 13.40 14.92 -20.14
N ALA A 130 13.68 13.64 -19.88
CA ALA A 130 15.03 13.14 -19.64
C ALA A 130 15.98 13.39 -20.82
N ALA A 131 15.48 13.25 -22.06
CA ALA A 131 16.23 13.52 -23.29
C ALA A 131 16.42 15.01 -23.58
N ALA A 132 15.42 15.85 -23.27
CA ALA A 132 15.43 17.28 -23.58
C ALA A 132 16.34 18.12 -22.67
N TRP A 133 16.53 17.72 -21.41
CA TRP A 133 17.44 18.43 -20.50
C TRP A 133 18.91 18.26 -20.96
N LYS A 134 19.37 19.28 -21.69
CA LYS A 134 20.66 19.41 -22.40
C LYS A 134 21.92 19.20 -21.55
N ALA A 135 21.80 19.12 -20.22
CA ALA A 135 22.96 19.05 -19.33
C ALA A 135 23.72 17.72 -19.41
N SER A 136 23.11 16.58 -19.78
CA SER A 136 23.81 15.31 -20.08
C SER A 136 22.93 14.14 -20.56
N ARG A 137 21.65 14.34 -20.92
CA ARG A 137 20.59 13.30 -20.83
C ARG A 137 20.50 12.80 -19.39
N ILE A 138 19.62 13.41 -18.61
CA ILE A 138 19.52 12.99 -17.21
C ILE A 138 18.94 11.57 -17.15
N PRO A 139 19.35 10.74 -16.16
CA PRO A 139 18.92 9.35 -16.09
C PRO A 139 17.40 9.20 -15.97
N LEU A 140 16.91 8.07 -16.49
CA LEU A 140 15.53 7.61 -16.33
C LEU A 140 15.50 6.38 -15.42
N VAL A 141 14.53 6.32 -14.52
CA VAL A 141 14.27 5.16 -13.65
C VAL A 141 12.81 4.73 -13.81
N GLY A 142 12.60 3.57 -14.40
CA GLY A 142 11.30 2.91 -14.48
C GLY A 142 11.01 2.17 -13.19
N VAL A 143 9.99 2.63 -12.46
CA VAL A 143 9.61 2.13 -11.14
C VAL A 143 8.48 1.11 -11.25
N HIS A 144 8.54 0.07 -10.41
CA HIS A 144 7.46 -0.87 -10.25
C HIS A 144 6.40 -0.30 -9.29
N HIS A 145 5.16 -0.20 -9.74
CA HIS A 145 4.06 0.42 -9.00
C HIS A 145 3.85 -0.21 -7.61
N MET A 146 3.75 -1.54 -7.53
CA MET A 146 3.58 -2.23 -6.24
C MET A 146 4.80 -2.12 -5.31
N GLN A 147 6.02 -1.99 -5.87
CA GLN A 147 7.22 -1.76 -5.08
C GLN A 147 7.15 -0.36 -4.44
N ALA A 148 6.68 0.64 -5.19
CA ALA A 148 6.49 1.98 -4.66
C ALA A 148 5.52 2.00 -3.47
N HIS A 149 4.38 1.30 -3.59
CA HIS A 149 3.46 1.10 -2.47
C HIS A 149 4.12 0.46 -1.25
N ALA A 150 4.91 -0.60 -1.46
CA ALA A 150 5.62 -1.28 -0.36
C ALA A 150 6.69 -0.40 0.31
N LEU A 151 7.28 0.55 -0.42
CA LEU A 151 8.31 1.47 0.09
C LEU A 151 7.76 2.81 0.61
N THR A 152 6.47 3.11 0.42
CA THR A 152 5.79 4.28 1.00
C THR A 152 6.07 4.51 2.51
N PRO A 153 6.05 3.51 3.42
CA PRO A 153 6.40 3.76 4.82
C PRO A 153 7.82 4.33 5.01
N ARG A 154 8.76 3.98 4.13
CA ARG A 154 10.12 4.52 4.17
C ARG A 154 10.14 5.98 3.68
N LEU A 155 9.32 6.34 2.69
CA LEU A 155 9.11 7.75 2.34
C LEU A 155 8.60 8.55 3.54
N VAL A 156 7.58 8.04 4.24
CA VAL A 156 6.99 8.71 5.42
C VAL A 156 8.04 8.94 6.49
N ALA A 157 8.79 7.90 6.86
CA ALA A 157 9.84 8.00 7.85
C ALA A 157 10.90 9.06 7.47
N ALA A 158 11.24 9.20 6.19
CA ALA A 158 12.17 10.22 5.71
C ALA A 158 11.58 11.64 5.72
N LEU A 159 10.28 11.80 5.46
CA LEU A 159 9.57 13.08 5.58
C LEU A 159 9.49 13.52 7.06
N ASP A 160 9.08 12.61 7.95
CA ASP A 160 8.99 12.88 9.39
C ASP A 160 10.36 13.22 10.00
N ALA A 161 11.42 12.54 9.55
CA ALA A 161 12.78 12.85 9.98
C ALA A 161 13.24 14.25 9.54
N SER A 162 12.74 14.76 8.42
CA SER A 162 12.99 16.14 7.98
C SER A 162 12.31 17.15 8.88
N GLU A 163 11.05 16.92 9.24
CA GLU A 163 10.27 17.85 10.09
C GLU A 163 10.85 17.95 11.51
N ASN A 164 11.34 16.84 12.03
CA ASN A 164 11.90 16.77 13.38
C ASN A 164 13.37 17.26 13.47
N SER A 165 14.03 17.54 12.34
CA SER A 165 15.44 17.93 12.32
C SER A 165 15.60 19.41 11.94
N THR A 166 15.87 20.25 12.95
CA THR A 166 16.12 21.70 12.80
C THR A 166 17.34 22.03 11.92
N GLN A 167 18.22 21.06 11.66
CA GLN A 167 19.40 21.19 10.78
C GLN A 167 19.29 20.40 9.47
N ALA A 168 18.16 19.76 9.16
CA ALA A 168 18.01 18.88 7.99
C ALA A 168 18.45 19.55 6.67
N TRP A 169 18.07 20.81 6.50
CA TRP A 169 18.30 21.57 5.27
C TRP A 169 19.44 22.60 5.38
N GLY A 170 20.24 22.57 6.45
CA GLY A 170 21.41 23.43 6.64
C GLY A 170 22.72 22.87 6.04
N ASP A 171 23.72 23.74 5.87
CA ASP A 171 25.07 23.42 5.39
C ASP A 171 25.92 22.81 6.53
N SER A 172 25.74 21.53 6.84
CA SER A 172 26.58 20.81 7.82
C SER A 172 27.58 19.87 7.13
N PRO A 173 28.82 19.71 7.66
CA PRO A 173 29.82 18.78 7.11
C PRO A 173 29.34 17.34 7.28
N GLY A 174 29.12 16.65 6.15
CA GLY A 174 28.44 15.36 6.08
C GLY A 174 29.15 14.17 6.74
N GLY A 175 28.35 13.19 7.16
CA GLY A 175 28.80 11.90 7.70
C GLY A 175 29.03 10.82 6.63
N PRO A 176 29.12 9.53 7.04
CA PRO A 176 29.48 8.43 6.16
C PRO A 176 28.52 8.28 4.96
N GLN A 177 29.07 7.82 3.84
CA GLN A 177 28.35 7.53 2.59
C GLN A 177 27.98 6.04 2.55
N GLY A 178 26.73 5.71 2.26
CA GLY A 178 26.26 4.34 2.09
C GLY A 178 24.98 4.06 2.87
N GLU A 179 24.07 3.32 2.22
CA GLU A 179 22.73 2.85 2.67
C GLU A 179 21.69 3.92 3.06
N ILE A 180 20.43 3.63 2.70
CA ILE A 180 19.26 4.43 3.07
C ILE A 180 18.81 3.94 4.44
N ASP A 181 19.36 4.57 5.48
CA ASP A 181 18.99 4.31 6.88
C ASP A 181 17.66 5.00 7.20
N VAL A 182 16.59 4.24 6.99
CA VAL A 182 15.19 4.64 7.10
C VAL A 182 14.36 3.43 7.52
N ALA A 183 13.43 3.62 8.45
CA ALA A 183 12.51 2.58 8.89
C ALA A 183 11.30 2.46 7.93
N PRO A 184 10.66 1.28 7.81
CA PRO A 184 11.14 -0.01 8.32
C PRO A 184 12.39 -0.46 7.56
N THR A 185 13.32 -1.06 8.30
CA THR A 185 14.47 -1.77 7.74
C THR A 185 13.99 -3.08 7.09
N PHE A 186 14.72 -3.54 6.08
CA PHE A 186 14.47 -4.89 5.54
C PHE A 186 15.01 -5.95 6.52
N PRO A 187 14.35 -7.12 6.67
CA PRO A 187 13.11 -7.51 6.04
C PRO A 187 11.86 -6.97 6.76
N PHE A 188 10.81 -6.68 5.99
CA PHE A 188 9.49 -6.32 6.54
C PHE A 188 8.35 -6.96 5.73
N LEU A 189 7.20 -7.13 6.38
CA LEU A 189 5.96 -7.52 5.71
C LEU A 189 5.13 -6.28 5.38
N SER A 190 4.35 -6.35 4.30
CA SER A 190 3.39 -5.31 3.93
C SER A 190 2.04 -5.92 3.60
N VAL A 191 1.02 -5.50 4.33
CA VAL A 191 -0.38 -5.67 3.98
C VAL A 191 -0.78 -4.49 3.11
N LEU A 192 -0.99 -4.72 1.81
CA LEU A 192 -1.56 -3.73 0.92
C LEU A 192 -3.06 -3.96 0.82
N ALA A 193 -3.85 -3.18 1.56
CA ALA A 193 -5.30 -3.28 1.64
C ALA A 193 -5.96 -1.99 1.13
N SER A 194 -6.44 -2.03 -0.12
CA SER A 194 -7.13 -0.92 -0.78
C SER A 194 -8.47 -1.38 -1.38
N GLY A 195 -9.16 -0.47 -2.07
CA GLY A 195 -10.36 -0.82 -2.83
C GLY A 195 -10.10 -1.83 -3.95
N GLY A 196 -8.88 -1.86 -4.52
CA GLY A 196 -8.55 -2.73 -5.66
C GLY A 196 -7.55 -3.86 -5.34
N HIS A 197 -6.88 -3.81 -4.18
CA HIS A 197 -5.84 -4.77 -3.84
C HIS A 197 -5.97 -5.29 -2.40
N THR A 198 -5.69 -6.57 -2.22
CA THR A 198 -5.46 -7.17 -0.90
C THR A 198 -4.33 -8.17 -1.04
N LEU A 199 -3.12 -7.73 -0.69
CA LEU A 199 -1.87 -8.47 -0.85
C LEU A 199 -1.11 -8.51 0.47
N LEU A 200 -0.40 -9.62 0.69
CA LEU A 200 0.64 -9.73 1.70
C LEU A 200 1.98 -9.91 0.98
N ILE A 201 2.88 -8.96 1.19
CA ILE A 201 4.18 -8.91 0.52
C ILE A 201 5.27 -9.06 1.57
N HIS A 202 6.24 -9.91 1.32
CA HIS A 202 7.49 -9.93 2.04
C HIS A 202 8.54 -9.16 1.25
N SER A 203 9.11 -8.13 1.87
CA SER A 203 10.20 -7.33 1.30
C SER A 203 11.50 -7.72 2.01
N ALA A 204 12.29 -8.59 1.38
CA ALA A 204 13.54 -9.09 1.94
C ALA A 204 14.70 -8.10 1.72
N THR A 205 14.72 -7.41 0.57
CA THR A 205 15.65 -6.32 0.24
C THR A 205 14.94 -5.33 -0.66
N LEU A 206 15.63 -4.25 -1.06
CA LEU A 206 15.11 -3.28 -2.04
C LEU A 206 14.68 -3.93 -3.37
N THR A 207 15.30 -5.05 -3.76
CA THR A 207 15.05 -5.68 -5.06
C THR A 207 14.48 -7.09 -4.98
N ASN A 208 14.32 -7.61 -3.76
CA ASN A 208 13.74 -8.93 -3.51
C ASN A 208 12.44 -8.78 -2.72
N HIS A 209 11.33 -8.93 -3.44
CA HIS A 209 9.98 -8.84 -2.92
C HIS A 209 9.20 -10.07 -3.36
N GLU A 210 8.48 -10.69 -2.44
CA GLU A 210 7.67 -11.88 -2.69
C GLU A 210 6.22 -11.60 -2.30
N VAL A 211 5.28 -11.92 -3.19
CA VAL A 211 3.84 -11.87 -2.86
C VAL A 211 3.48 -13.18 -2.17
N LEU A 212 3.44 -13.17 -0.84
CA LEU A 212 3.09 -14.32 -0.01
C LEU A 212 1.61 -14.69 -0.11
N ALA A 213 0.74 -13.68 -0.23
CA ALA A 213 -0.70 -13.87 -0.33
C ALA A 213 -1.34 -12.81 -1.23
N SER A 214 -2.40 -13.22 -1.92
CA SER A 214 -3.32 -12.32 -2.61
C SER A 214 -4.75 -12.80 -2.45
N THR A 215 -5.72 -11.90 -2.51
CA THR A 215 -7.13 -12.30 -2.66
C THR A 215 -7.35 -13.01 -4.00
N SER A 216 -8.13 -14.10 -4.00
CA SER A 216 -8.54 -14.81 -5.22
C SER A 216 -9.83 -14.27 -5.84
N ASP A 217 -10.53 -13.37 -5.14
CA ASP A 217 -11.81 -12.81 -5.57
C ASP A 217 -11.83 -11.27 -5.54
N VAL A 218 -12.51 -10.66 -4.56
CA VAL A 218 -12.62 -9.21 -4.39
C VAL A 218 -11.61 -8.73 -3.36
N ALA A 219 -11.17 -7.48 -3.48
CA ALA A 219 -10.36 -6.84 -2.46
C ALA A 219 -11.19 -6.55 -1.20
N VAL A 220 -10.53 -6.48 -0.05
CA VAL A 220 -11.18 -6.19 1.24
C VAL A 220 -11.85 -4.82 1.23
N GLY A 221 -11.25 -3.80 0.59
CA GLY A 221 -11.87 -2.48 0.48
C GLY A 221 -13.19 -2.50 -0.30
N GLU A 222 -13.21 -3.16 -1.46
CA GLU A 222 -14.44 -3.35 -2.24
C GLU A 222 -15.48 -4.17 -1.47
N CYS A 223 -15.07 -5.20 -0.73
CA CYS A 223 -15.96 -5.99 0.12
C CYS A 223 -16.63 -5.11 1.18
N LEU A 224 -15.86 -4.28 1.88
CA LEU A 224 -16.38 -3.38 2.91
C LEU A 224 -17.29 -2.31 2.32
N ASP A 225 -16.95 -1.74 1.17
CA ASP A 225 -17.80 -0.75 0.50
C ASP A 225 -19.16 -1.34 0.08
N LYS A 226 -19.18 -2.58 -0.43
CA LYS A 226 -20.43 -3.27 -0.76
C LYS A 226 -21.25 -3.58 0.49
N ILE A 227 -20.60 -4.09 1.54
CA ILE A 227 -21.25 -4.36 2.83
C ILE A 227 -21.84 -3.07 3.41
N ALA A 228 -21.13 -1.95 3.32
CA ALA A 228 -21.62 -0.67 3.78
C ALA A 228 -22.90 -0.23 3.06
N ARG A 229 -22.99 -0.41 1.74
CA ARG A 229 -24.22 -0.11 0.99
C ARG A 229 -25.42 -1.00 1.38
N ILE A 230 -25.15 -2.21 1.86
CA ILE A 230 -26.19 -3.16 2.31
C ILE A 230 -26.65 -2.84 3.74
N VAL A 231 -25.69 -2.56 4.62
CA VAL A 231 -25.91 -2.49 6.07
C VAL A 231 -26.24 -1.07 6.55
N LEU A 232 -25.69 -0.03 5.92
CA LEU A 232 -25.91 1.34 6.38
C LEU A 232 -27.35 1.79 6.13
N PRO A 233 -27.97 2.49 7.10
CA PRO A 233 -29.28 3.12 6.89
C PRO A 233 -29.27 4.15 5.74
N PRO A 234 -30.40 4.37 5.05
CA PRO A 234 -30.50 5.34 3.96
C PRO A 234 -30.11 6.77 4.37
N ASP A 235 -30.44 7.21 5.58
CA ASP A 235 -30.08 8.53 6.11
C ASP A 235 -28.56 8.70 6.22
N VAL A 236 -27.85 7.69 6.74
CA VAL A 236 -26.39 7.69 6.86
C VAL A 236 -25.71 7.72 5.49
N LEU A 237 -26.25 6.99 4.51
CA LEU A 237 -25.73 6.99 3.13
C LEU A 237 -25.98 8.33 2.40
N GLN A 238 -27.08 9.02 2.70
CA GLN A 238 -27.41 10.32 2.11
C GLN A 238 -26.56 11.46 2.68
N GLU A 239 -26.20 11.37 3.96
CA GLU A 239 -25.29 12.32 4.62
C GLU A 239 -23.82 12.14 4.20
N ALA A 240 -23.48 11.02 3.57
CA ALA A 240 -22.13 10.73 3.10
C ALA A 240 -21.71 11.69 1.96
N GLY A 241 -20.90 12.70 2.27
CA GLY A 241 -20.38 13.65 1.28
C GLY A 241 -19.32 13.08 0.31
N ASN A 242 -18.96 11.79 0.43
CA ASN A 242 -18.02 11.11 -0.45
C ASN A 242 -18.32 9.59 -0.55
N THR A 243 -17.59 8.91 -1.42
CA THR A 243 -17.77 7.47 -1.72
C THR A 243 -16.92 6.53 -0.84
N MET A 244 -16.30 7.02 0.24
CA MET A 244 -15.46 6.19 1.13
C MET A 244 -16.33 5.41 2.15
N TYR A 245 -17.17 4.52 1.64
CA TYR A 245 -18.17 3.82 2.45
C TYR A 245 -17.55 2.91 3.52
N GLY A 246 -16.36 2.35 3.29
CA GLY A 246 -15.63 1.59 4.31
C GLY A 246 -15.29 2.41 5.57
N ALA A 247 -14.93 3.70 5.43
CA ALA A 247 -14.68 4.57 6.58
C ALA A 247 -15.98 4.91 7.32
N LEU A 248 -17.07 5.12 6.57
CA LEU A 248 -18.40 5.35 7.13
C LEU A 248 -18.93 4.11 7.88
N LEU A 249 -18.63 2.90 7.38
CA LEU A 249 -18.97 1.63 8.03
C LEU A 249 -18.33 1.52 9.41
N GLU A 250 -17.06 1.90 9.53
CA GLU A 250 -16.35 1.94 10.81
C GLU A 250 -17.00 2.92 11.79
N GLN A 251 -17.24 4.16 11.35
CA GLN A 251 -17.86 5.19 12.18
C GLN A 251 -19.27 4.79 12.65
N PHE A 252 -20.03 4.13 11.77
CA PHE A 252 -21.36 3.67 12.10
C PHE A 252 -21.36 2.53 13.12
N ALA A 253 -20.44 1.56 12.97
CA ALA A 253 -20.27 0.45 13.88
C ALA A 253 -19.78 0.90 15.27
N PHE A 254 -18.83 1.84 15.31
CA PHE A 254 -18.19 2.33 16.53
C PHE A 254 -18.42 3.84 16.72
N PRO A 255 -19.67 4.27 17.00
CA PRO A 255 -20.00 5.66 17.22
C PRO A 255 -19.25 6.16 18.46
N SER A 256 -18.23 6.98 18.26
CA SER A 256 -17.41 7.53 19.34
C SER A 256 -17.91 8.93 19.70
N ASP A 257 -18.26 9.19 20.97
CA ASP A 257 -18.30 10.56 21.52
C ASP A 257 -16.90 11.17 21.61
N LYS A 258 -15.86 10.32 21.56
CA LYS A 258 -14.44 10.68 21.58
C LYS A 258 -13.94 10.92 20.17
N SER A 259 -14.44 11.97 19.53
CA SER A 259 -13.83 12.47 18.31
C SER A 259 -12.38 12.90 18.58
N THR A 260 -11.48 12.51 17.66
CA THR A 260 -10.27 13.27 17.30
C THR A 260 -9.13 13.44 18.31
N GLN A 261 -8.88 12.52 19.25
CA GLN A 261 -7.49 12.34 19.70
C GLN A 261 -6.78 11.35 18.77
N ILE A 262 -6.32 11.90 17.63
CA ILE A 262 -5.23 11.31 16.85
C ILE A 262 -4.01 11.36 17.78
N ALA A 263 -3.47 10.20 18.16
CA ALA A 263 -2.22 10.18 18.92
C ALA A 263 -1.17 11.00 18.16
N SER A 264 -0.44 11.86 18.87
CA SER A 264 0.59 12.72 18.26
C SER A 264 1.78 11.93 17.68
N SER A 265 1.80 10.62 17.87
CA SER A 265 2.66 9.65 17.20
C SER A 265 1.97 8.28 17.24
N ASP A 266 1.69 7.69 16.09
CA ASP A 266 1.14 6.33 15.98
C ASP A 266 2.02 5.35 16.82
N PRO A 267 1.43 4.47 17.66
CA PRO A 267 2.17 3.50 18.47
C PRO A 267 3.15 2.68 17.65
N ARG A 268 4.37 2.50 18.15
CA ARG A 268 5.39 1.85 17.33
C ARG A 268 5.27 0.33 17.29
N SER A 269 4.78 -0.33 18.35
CA SER A 269 4.66 -1.80 18.43
C SER A 269 3.21 -2.28 18.53
N ALA A 270 2.98 -3.56 18.19
CA ALA A 270 1.67 -4.20 18.33
C ALA A 270 1.13 -4.13 19.77
N SER A 271 1.97 -4.36 20.78
CA SER A 271 1.55 -4.24 22.19
C SER A 271 1.14 -2.82 22.57
N ALA A 272 1.84 -1.80 22.07
CA ALA A 272 1.49 -0.41 22.32
C ALA A 272 0.15 -0.04 21.65
N TYR A 273 -0.10 -0.54 20.43
CA TYR A 273 -1.39 -0.40 19.75
C TYR A 273 -2.54 -1.03 20.53
N CYS A 274 -2.37 -2.25 21.06
CA CYS A 274 -3.42 -2.88 21.87
C CYS A 274 -3.78 -2.02 23.08
N HIS A 275 -2.78 -1.57 23.83
CA HIS A 275 -2.98 -0.77 25.04
C HIS A 275 -3.66 0.58 24.75
N GLU A 276 -3.37 1.23 23.63
CA GLU A 276 -4.01 2.51 23.29
C GLU A 276 -5.49 2.34 22.89
N PHE A 277 -5.81 1.29 22.15
CA PHE A 277 -7.12 1.13 21.51
C PHE A 277 -8.05 0.15 22.23
N GLU A 278 -7.61 -0.54 23.29
CA GLU A 278 -8.42 -1.53 24.03
C GLU A 278 -9.74 -0.96 24.58
N SER A 279 -9.73 0.30 24.99
CA SER A 279 -10.90 0.98 25.52
C SER A 279 -11.92 1.38 24.45
N ARG A 280 -11.56 1.31 23.16
CA ARG A 280 -12.41 1.75 22.04
C ARG A 280 -13.19 0.60 21.41
N TYR A 281 -12.73 -0.64 21.57
CA TYR A 281 -13.28 -1.80 20.84
C TYR A 281 -13.45 -3.01 21.76
N GLU A 282 -14.64 -3.60 21.76
CA GLU A 282 -14.93 -4.87 22.44
C GLU A 282 -14.49 -6.06 21.56
N TYR A 283 -13.18 -6.20 21.35
CA TYR A 283 -12.62 -7.33 20.59
C TYR A 283 -11.92 -8.34 21.51
N ARG A 284 -12.26 -9.62 21.35
CA ARG A 284 -11.59 -10.74 22.02
C ARG A 284 -10.92 -11.64 21.00
N VAL A 285 -9.61 -11.84 21.18
CA VAL A 285 -8.86 -12.82 20.39
C VAL A 285 -9.27 -14.24 20.80
N PRO A 286 -9.61 -15.13 19.83
CA PRO A 286 -9.82 -16.55 20.11
C PRO A 286 -8.59 -17.19 20.79
N LYS A 287 -8.78 -17.95 21.87
CA LYS A 287 -7.68 -18.54 22.65
C LYS A 287 -7.00 -19.70 21.93
N ASN A 288 -7.73 -20.39 21.08
CA ASN A 288 -7.25 -21.56 20.36
C ASN A 288 -8.00 -21.73 19.03
N HIS A 289 -7.55 -22.70 18.23
CA HIS A 289 -8.13 -22.99 16.91
C HIS A 289 -9.58 -23.47 16.98
N GLU A 290 -9.97 -24.16 18.05
CA GLU A 290 -11.36 -24.61 18.22
C GLU A 290 -12.30 -23.42 18.40
N GLU A 291 -11.93 -22.46 19.26
CA GLU A 291 -12.68 -21.21 19.47
C GLU A 291 -12.74 -20.36 18.18
N GLU A 292 -11.67 -20.35 17.38
CA GLU A 292 -11.65 -19.65 16.09
C GLU A 292 -12.58 -20.28 15.04
N LEU A 293 -12.82 -21.60 15.12
CA LEU A 293 -13.75 -22.33 14.24
C LEU A 293 -15.19 -22.31 14.75
N GLN A 294 -15.44 -21.88 15.99
CA GLN A 294 -16.79 -21.74 16.52
C GLN A 294 -17.54 -20.63 15.79
N ARG A 295 -18.84 -20.84 15.54
CA ARG A 295 -19.69 -19.79 14.97
C ARG A 295 -19.83 -18.68 16.00
N ASN A 296 -19.37 -17.48 15.64
CA ASN A 296 -19.65 -16.28 16.42
C ASN A 296 -21.07 -15.81 16.11
N VAL A 297 -22.06 -16.40 16.79
CA VAL A 297 -23.48 -16.12 16.62
C VAL A 297 -23.83 -14.83 17.37
N SER A 298 -24.39 -13.86 16.67
CA SER A 298 -24.85 -12.60 17.26
C SER A 298 -26.12 -12.81 18.09
N ARG A 299 -26.48 -11.82 18.91
CA ARG A 299 -27.77 -11.78 19.63
C ARG A 299 -29.00 -11.84 18.72
N TRP A 300 -28.81 -11.64 17.41
CA TRP A 300 -29.85 -11.67 16.38
C TRP A 300 -29.94 -13.03 15.64
N GLY A 301 -29.10 -14.01 15.99
CA GLY A 301 -29.12 -15.37 15.45
C GLY A 301 -28.33 -15.59 14.17
N TRP A 302 -27.85 -14.53 13.50
CA TRP A 302 -26.91 -14.64 12.37
C TRP A 302 -25.45 -14.70 12.84
N ALA A 303 -24.53 -15.14 11.96
CA ALA A 303 -23.11 -15.23 12.26
C ALA A 303 -22.27 -14.98 11.01
N PHE A 304 -21.20 -14.20 11.14
CA PHE A 304 -20.20 -14.01 10.09
C PHE A 304 -18.89 -14.67 10.54
N ASN A 305 -18.54 -15.78 9.90
CA ASN A 305 -17.32 -16.51 10.19
C ASN A 305 -16.18 -15.97 9.32
N GLN A 306 -14.94 -16.24 9.73
CA GLN A 306 -13.78 -15.98 8.90
C GLN A 306 -13.95 -16.66 7.52
N PRO A 307 -13.65 -15.95 6.42
CA PRO A 307 -13.60 -16.56 5.11
C PRO A 307 -12.68 -17.79 5.07
N LEU A 308 -13.04 -18.78 4.25
CA LEU A 308 -12.30 -20.06 4.08
C LEU A 308 -12.24 -20.98 5.33
N ALA A 309 -12.99 -20.70 6.40
CA ALA A 309 -13.08 -21.55 7.60
C ALA A 309 -13.59 -22.98 7.33
N LYS A 310 -14.49 -23.16 6.36
CA LYS A 310 -15.00 -24.47 5.91
C LYS A 310 -15.19 -24.46 4.39
N ALA A 311 -14.10 -24.63 3.63
CA ALA A 311 -14.19 -24.80 2.19
C ALA A 311 -14.50 -26.27 1.83
N GLY A 312 -15.28 -26.50 0.77
CA GLY A 312 -15.51 -27.84 0.23
C GLY A 312 -14.18 -28.43 -0.27
N GLY A 313 -13.51 -29.21 0.58
CA GLY A 313 -12.13 -29.65 0.40
C GLY A 313 -11.29 -29.69 1.69
N GLY A 314 -11.81 -29.14 2.81
CA GLY A 314 -11.15 -29.15 4.13
C GLY A 314 -10.95 -27.74 4.71
N THR A 315 -10.37 -27.66 5.91
CA THR A 315 -10.06 -26.40 6.60
C THR A 315 -8.88 -25.70 5.90
N LYS A 316 -9.12 -24.55 5.25
CA LYS A 316 -8.08 -23.74 4.58
C LYS A 316 -7.53 -22.60 5.45
N ASN A 317 -7.85 -22.57 6.74
CA ASN A 317 -7.41 -21.50 7.65
C ASN A 317 -5.90 -21.46 7.92
N LYS A 318 -5.15 -22.48 7.50
CA LYS A 318 -3.69 -22.54 7.63
C LYS A 318 -2.94 -22.22 6.33
N THR A 319 -3.66 -21.77 5.29
CA THR A 319 -3.04 -21.34 4.04
C THR A 319 -2.99 -19.82 3.96
N LEU A 320 -2.08 -19.32 3.12
CA LEU A 320 -1.99 -17.89 2.81
C LEU A 320 -3.08 -17.41 1.84
N GLU A 321 -4.01 -18.28 1.41
CA GLU A 321 -5.10 -17.87 0.52
C GLU A 321 -6.04 -16.86 1.22
N MET A 322 -6.45 -15.83 0.48
CA MET A 322 -7.44 -14.84 0.90
C MET A 322 -8.64 -14.82 -0.05
N SER A 323 -9.82 -14.54 0.50
CA SER A 323 -11.10 -14.47 -0.21
C SER A 323 -12.09 -13.71 0.66
N PHE A 324 -12.90 -12.84 0.08
CA PHE A 324 -13.85 -11.99 0.80
C PHE A 324 -15.27 -12.02 0.21
N SER A 325 -15.48 -12.60 -0.98
CA SER A 325 -16.80 -12.63 -1.64
C SER A 325 -17.87 -13.34 -0.81
N GLY A 326 -17.52 -14.44 -0.14
CA GLY A 326 -18.44 -15.20 0.70
C GLY A 326 -18.96 -14.42 1.91
N LEU A 327 -18.18 -13.45 2.41
CA LEU A 327 -18.60 -12.59 3.52
C LEU A 327 -19.73 -11.66 3.06
N MET A 328 -19.57 -11.02 1.90
CA MET A 328 -20.60 -10.15 1.30
C MET A 328 -21.93 -10.89 1.16
N THR A 329 -21.92 -12.10 0.57
CA THR A 329 -23.13 -12.92 0.41
C THR A 329 -23.73 -13.33 1.76
N ALA A 330 -22.92 -13.56 2.80
CA ALA A 330 -23.42 -13.86 4.13
C ALA A 330 -24.17 -12.66 4.73
N VAL A 331 -23.63 -11.43 4.57
CA VAL A 331 -24.30 -10.20 5.02
C VAL A 331 -25.60 -9.96 4.26
N GLU A 332 -25.60 -10.10 2.93
CA GLU A 332 -26.82 -9.96 2.10
C GLU A 332 -27.93 -10.91 2.56
N ARG A 333 -27.59 -12.17 2.84
CA ARG A 333 -28.54 -13.17 3.34
C ARG A 333 -29.04 -12.83 4.74
N ALA A 334 -28.18 -12.31 5.61
CA ALA A 334 -28.58 -11.86 6.93
C ALA A 334 -29.55 -10.68 6.85
N VAL A 335 -29.37 -9.75 5.92
CA VAL A 335 -30.32 -8.65 5.70
C VAL A 335 -31.63 -9.15 5.10
N ARG A 336 -31.58 -10.04 4.10
CA ARG A 336 -32.75 -10.46 3.34
C ARG A 336 -33.68 -11.44 4.06
N TYR A 337 -33.16 -12.31 4.93
CA TYR A 337 -33.93 -13.40 5.53
C TYR A 337 -33.90 -13.37 7.06
N GLU A 338 -34.98 -13.86 7.66
CA GLU A 338 -35.05 -14.06 9.12
C GLU A 338 -34.10 -15.17 9.58
N HIS A 339 -33.75 -15.11 10.87
CA HIS A 339 -32.99 -16.16 11.55
C HIS A 339 -33.82 -16.70 12.71
N ASP A 340 -33.81 -18.02 12.86
CA ASP A 340 -34.37 -18.67 14.03
C ASP A 340 -33.46 -18.37 15.23
N GLN A 341 -33.99 -17.66 16.23
CA GLN A 341 -33.23 -17.26 17.42
C GLN A 341 -32.79 -18.44 18.29
N SER A 342 -33.51 -19.57 18.23
CA SER A 342 -33.18 -20.77 19.00
C SER A 342 -32.09 -21.62 18.35
N THR A 343 -32.06 -21.67 17.01
CA THR A 343 -31.11 -22.52 16.25
C THR A 343 -29.99 -21.74 15.56
N GLY A 344 -30.11 -20.41 15.45
CA GLY A 344 -29.19 -19.54 14.70
C GLY A 344 -29.12 -19.90 13.21
N LYS A 345 -30.17 -20.54 12.68
CA LYS A 345 -30.25 -20.95 11.27
C LYS A 345 -31.06 -19.92 10.48
N LEU A 346 -30.55 -19.61 9.29
CA LEU A 346 -31.27 -18.83 8.29
C LEU A 346 -32.59 -19.52 7.93
N THR A 347 -33.70 -18.82 8.02
CA THR A 347 -35.00 -19.29 7.53
C THR A 347 -35.17 -18.94 6.05
N LYS A 348 -36.21 -19.46 5.40
CA LYS A 348 -36.57 -19.04 4.01
C LYS A 348 -37.57 -17.89 4.00
N VAL A 349 -37.85 -17.28 5.15
CA VAL A 349 -38.78 -16.16 5.28
C VAL A 349 -38.01 -14.88 5.00
N GLU A 350 -38.45 -14.13 3.99
CA GLU A 350 -37.85 -12.83 3.66
C GLU A 350 -38.33 -11.76 4.65
N ARG A 351 -37.42 -10.88 5.07
CA ARG A 351 -37.73 -9.69 5.89
C ARG A 351 -37.41 -8.42 5.12
N SER A 352 -38.08 -7.31 5.45
CA SER A 352 -37.74 -6.03 4.85
C SER A 352 -36.43 -5.51 5.43
N ALA A 353 -35.59 -4.89 4.59
CA ALA A 353 -34.43 -4.16 5.08
C ALA A 353 -34.84 -3.02 6.04
N LEU A 354 -36.06 -2.49 5.91
CA LEU A 354 -36.61 -1.46 6.80
C LEU A 354 -36.91 -1.99 8.21
N ASP A 355 -37.10 -3.30 8.36
CA ASP A 355 -37.38 -3.94 9.65
C ASP A 355 -36.11 -4.12 10.50
N ILE A 356 -34.94 -3.93 9.89
CA ILE A 356 -33.64 -4.07 10.57
C ILE A 356 -33.34 -2.79 11.34
N GLY A 357 -33.44 -2.89 12.66
CA GLY A 357 -33.14 -1.80 13.58
C GLY A 357 -31.68 -1.32 13.50
N ARG A 358 -31.45 -0.08 13.93
CA ARG A 358 -30.11 0.55 13.88
C ARG A 358 -29.06 -0.24 14.66
N GLU A 359 -29.42 -0.82 15.81
CA GLU A 359 -28.51 -1.67 16.59
C GLU A 359 -28.11 -2.94 15.84
N GLU A 360 -29.05 -3.64 15.21
CA GLU A 360 -28.73 -4.84 14.43
C GLU A 360 -27.80 -4.51 13.26
N ARG A 361 -28.02 -3.36 12.59
CA ARG A 361 -27.12 -2.87 11.53
C ARG A 361 -25.71 -2.58 12.06
N ARG A 362 -25.58 -2.02 13.27
CA ARG A 362 -24.27 -1.77 13.89
C ARG A 362 -23.54 -3.07 14.16
N ASP A 363 -24.22 -4.04 14.75
CA ASP A 363 -23.66 -5.36 15.00
C ASP A 363 -23.24 -6.02 13.67
N MET A 364 -24.03 -5.89 12.60
CA MET A 364 -23.66 -6.41 11.26
C MET A 364 -22.39 -5.76 10.72
N ALA A 365 -22.26 -4.44 10.86
CA ALA A 365 -21.09 -3.68 10.44
C ALA A 365 -19.84 -4.13 11.22
N GLU A 366 -19.93 -4.24 12.54
CA GLU A 366 -18.85 -4.73 13.39
C GLU A 366 -18.45 -6.17 13.05
N PHE A 367 -19.41 -7.10 13.03
CA PHE A 367 -19.12 -8.53 12.83
C PHE A 367 -18.53 -8.79 11.44
N SER A 368 -18.95 -8.03 10.44
CA SER A 368 -18.40 -8.16 9.09
C SER A 368 -16.97 -7.63 9.01
N MET A 369 -16.69 -6.46 9.58
CA MET A 369 -15.32 -5.95 9.69
C MET A 369 -14.43 -6.92 10.49
N ARG A 370 -14.92 -7.44 11.61
CA ARG A 370 -14.19 -8.42 12.43
C ARG A 370 -13.80 -9.64 11.60
N ALA A 371 -14.75 -10.25 10.90
CA ALA A 371 -14.50 -11.43 10.08
C ALA A 371 -13.48 -11.15 8.96
N ALA A 372 -13.54 -9.98 8.31
CA ALA A 372 -12.59 -9.59 7.26
C ALA A 372 -11.19 -9.32 7.82
N PHE A 373 -11.07 -8.60 8.94
CA PHE A 373 -9.79 -8.20 9.52
C PHE A 373 -9.10 -9.34 10.25
N GLU A 374 -9.85 -10.22 10.92
CA GLU A 374 -9.30 -11.47 11.45
C GLU A 374 -8.70 -12.34 10.36
N HIS A 375 -9.34 -12.39 9.18
CA HIS A 375 -8.83 -13.14 8.03
C HIS A 375 -7.45 -12.64 7.61
N ILE A 376 -7.30 -11.32 7.45
CA ILE A 376 -6.02 -10.68 7.11
C ILE A 376 -5.00 -10.93 8.22
N ALA A 377 -5.36 -10.67 9.48
CA ALA A 377 -4.46 -10.81 10.61
C ALA A 377 -3.93 -12.24 10.78
N ALA A 378 -4.78 -13.25 10.55
CA ALA A 378 -4.35 -14.64 10.56
C ALA A 378 -3.27 -14.93 9.51
N ARG A 379 -3.38 -14.35 8.30
CA ARG A 379 -2.36 -14.53 7.24
C ARG A 379 -1.07 -13.80 7.55
N VAL A 380 -1.14 -12.64 8.20
CA VAL A 380 0.07 -11.94 8.69
C VAL A 380 0.79 -12.79 9.73
N VAL A 381 0.07 -13.37 10.70
CA VAL A 381 0.66 -14.27 11.71
C VAL A 381 1.30 -15.50 11.05
N LEU A 382 0.61 -16.14 10.09
CA LEU A 382 1.16 -17.28 9.34
C LEU A 382 2.41 -16.90 8.53
N ALA A 383 2.42 -15.71 7.93
CA ALA A 383 3.57 -15.21 7.22
C ALA A 383 4.76 -14.97 8.16
N LEU A 384 4.55 -14.35 9.32
CA LEU A 384 5.62 -14.13 10.31
C LEU A 384 6.23 -15.43 10.83
N GLN A 385 5.44 -16.51 10.95
CA GLN A 385 5.94 -17.83 11.36
C GLN A 385 6.91 -18.44 10.34
N SER A 386 6.68 -18.21 9.04
CA SER A 386 7.53 -18.74 7.97
C SER A 386 8.63 -17.78 7.54
N THR A 387 8.40 -16.48 7.73
CA THR A 387 9.19 -15.38 7.22
C THR A 387 9.32 -14.30 8.31
N PRO A 388 10.27 -14.45 9.25
CA PRO A 388 10.44 -13.51 10.35
C PRO A 388 10.71 -12.09 9.85
N ALA A 389 9.97 -11.13 10.41
CA ALA A 389 10.11 -9.72 10.12
C ALA A 389 9.91 -8.91 11.41
N GLU A 390 10.67 -7.83 11.56
CA GLU A 390 10.56 -6.93 12.72
C GLU A 390 9.42 -5.92 12.57
N SER A 391 8.94 -5.72 11.34
CA SER A 391 7.93 -4.72 11.00
C SER A 391 6.86 -5.30 10.10
N VAL A 392 5.61 -4.91 10.38
CA VAL A 392 4.45 -5.12 9.52
C VAL A 392 3.89 -3.76 9.14
N VAL A 393 3.93 -3.48 7.85
CA VAL A 393 3.36 -2.28 7.24
C VAL A 393 1.91 -2.56 6.88
N VAL A 394 1.00 -1.65 7.21
CA VAL A 394 -0.39 -1.69 6.74
C VAL A 394 -0.63 -0.46 5.87
N ALA A 395 -0.65 -0.64 4.56
CA ALA A 395 -0.84 0.44 3.59
C ALA A 395 -2.10 0.23 2.74
N GLY A 396 -2.50 1.27 2.03
CA GLY A 396 -3.77 1.35 1.29
C GLY A 396 -4.89 1.97 2.11
N GLY A 397 -6.00 2.32 1.45
CA GLY A 397 -7.11 3.06 2.08
C GLY A 397 -7.73 2.34 3.29
N VAL A 398 -7.72 1.01 3.30
CA VAL A 398 -8.25 0.22 4.43
C VAL A 398 -7.29 0.23 5.63
N GLY A 399 -6.00 0.52 5.42
CA GLY A 399 -5.04 0.73 6.53
C GLY A 399 -5.38 1.96 7.40
N ALA A 400 -6.22 2.88 6.92
CA ALA A 400 -6.75 3.98 7.72
C ALA A 400 -7.76 3.53 8.80
N ASN A 401 -8.31 2.32 8.67
CA ASN A 401 -9.30 1.78 9.60
C ASN A 401 -8.63 1.39 10.93
N TYR A 402 -9.02 2.04 12.02
CA TYR A 402 -8.43 1.81 13.34
C TYR A 402 -8.83 0.45 13.91
N TYR A 403 -10.02 -0.05 13.57
CA TYR A 403 -10.43 -1.40 13.98
C TYR A 403 -9.56 -2.49 13.33
N LEU A 404 -9.18 -2.37 12.06
CA LEU A 404 -8.21 -3.27 11.41
C LEU A 404 -6.87 -3.25 12.16
N ARG A 405 -6.34 -2.05 12.45
CA ARG A 405 -5.07 -1.90 13.19
C ARG A 405 -5.14 -2.61 14.54
N TYR A 406 -6.23 -2.42 15.26
CA TYR A 406 -6.45 -3.02 16.57
C TYR A 406 -6.60 -4.54 16.52
N VAL A 407 -7.40 -5.07 15.58
CA VAL A 407 -7.56 -6.53 15.38
C VAL A 407 -6.22 -7.18 15.01
N LEU A 408 -5.46 -6.55 14.11
CA LEU A 408 -4.14 -7.01 13.71
C LEU A 408 -3.17 -7.02 14.90
N ALA A 409 -3.06 -5.90 15.62
CA ALA A 409 -2.23 -5.78 16.82
C ALA A 409 -2.57 -6.85 17.86
N SER A 410 -3.86 -7.03 18.14
CA SER A 410 -4.35 -8.00 19.13
C SER A 410 -3.99 -9.44 18.73
N LYS A 411 -4.14 -9.78 17.45
CA LYS A 411 -3.72 -11.08 16.93
C LYS A 411 -2.21 -11.28 16.97
N LEU A 412 -1.41 -10.25 16.69
CA LEU A 412 0.05 -10.31 16.80
C LEU A 412 0.49 -10.56 18.25
N VAL A 413 -0.02 -9.77 19.20
CA VAL A 413 0.29 -9.92 20.63
C VAL A 413 -0.07 -11.32 21.13
N ALA A 414 -1.27 -11.82 20.80
CA ALA A 414 -1.72 -13.15 21.20
C ALA A 414 -0.88 -14.30 20.63
N ASN A 415 -0.13 -14.05 19.55
CA ASN A 415 0.75 -15.03 18.91
C ASN A 415 2.24 -14.80 19.20
N GLY A 416 2.58 -13.96 20.19
CA GLY A 416 3.96 -13.73 20.62
C GLY A 416 4.72 -12.68 19.79
N TYR A 417 4.03 -11.90 18.96
CA TYR A 417 4.60 -10.85 18.10
C TYR A 417 4.30 -9.43 18.63
N GLY A 418 4.24 -9.27 19.95
CA GLY A 418 3.91 -7.97 20.58
C GLY A 418 4.92 -6.85 20.30
N ASP A 419 6.18 -7.22 20.07
CA ASP A 419 7.27 -6.28 19.77
C ASP A 419 7.36 -5.89 18.29
N VAL A 420 6.61 -6.56 17.40
CA VAL A 420 6.59 -6.23 15.97
C VAL A 420 6.11 -4.80 15.78
N LEU A 421 6.82 -4.05 14.95
CA LEU A 421 6.48 -2.68 14.66
C LEU A 421 5.32 -2.61 13.67
N LEU A 422 4.26 -1.88 14.02
CA LEU A 422 3.13 -1.63 13.13
C LEU A 422 3.30 -0.26 12.48
N VAL A 423 3.56 -0.25 11.18
CA VAL A 423 3.82 0.98 10.42
C VAL A 423 2.64 1.27 9.50
N ILE A 424 1.96 2.39 9.73
CA ILE A 424 0.80 2.78 8.91
C ILE A 424 1.07 4.13 8.25
N PRO A 425 1.30 4.17 6.93
CA PRO A 425 1.45 5.43 6.21
C PRO A 425 0.16 6.28 6.28
N PRO A 426 0.28 7.61 6.17
CA PRO A 426 -0.89 8.48 6.20
C PRO A 426 -1.76 8.23 4.95
N PRO A 427 -3.11 8.33 5.06
CA PRO A 427 -4.01 7.92 3.98
C PRO A 427 -3.75 8.57 2.62
N HIS A 428 -3.32 9.84 2.61
CA HIS A 428 -3.03 10.57 1.37
C HIS A 428 -1.79 10.04 0.62
N LEU A 429 -0.88 9.32 1.29
CA LEU A 429 0.27 8.63 0.67
C LEU A 429 -0.01 7.14 0.40
N CYS A 430 -1.12 6.59 0.88
CA CYS A 430 -1.56 5.22 0.62
C CYS A 430 -2.28 5.03 -0.72
N SER A 431 -2.85 6.10 -1.30
CA SER A 431 -3.43 6.08 -2.65
C SER A 431 -2.36 6.25 -3.72
N ASP A 432 -2.66 5.95 -4.98
CA ASP A 432 -1.71 6.14 -6.08
C ASP A 432 -1.26 7.61 -6.17
N ASN A 433 0.06 7.81 -6.14
CA ASN A 433 0.67 9.13 -6.15
C ASN A 433 2.11 9.11 -6.68
N ALA A 434 2.60 10.24 -7.18
CA ALA A 434 3.96 10.33 -7.68
C ALA A 434 5.03 10.44 -6.58
N ALA A 435 4.67 10.74 -5.33
CA ALA A 435 5.65 10.82 -4.24
C ALA A 435 6.24 9.44 -3.91
N MET A 436 5.42 8.37 -3.87
CA MET A 436 5.91 6.99 -3.72
C MET A 436 6.83 6.57 -4.88
N ILE A 437 6.52 7.02 -6.11
CA ILE A 437 7.36 6.77 -7.30
C ILE A 437 8.68 7.52 -7.20
N ALA A 438 8.67 8.76 -6.72
CA ALA A 438 9.88 9.54 -6.47
C ALA A 438 10.78 8.86 -5.43
N TRP A 439 10.19 8.34 -4.35
CA TRP A 439 10.93 7.65 -3.30
C TRP A 439 11.54 6.33 -3.78
N ALA A 440 10.71 5.43 -4.33
CA ALA A 440 11.20 4.15 -4.85
C ALA A 440 12.23 4.36 -5.98
N GLY A 441 11.99 5.34 -6.86
CA GLY A 441 12.97 5.75 -7.86
C GLY A 441 14.29 6.23 -7.27
N THR A 442 14.24 6.95 -6.14
CA THR A 442 15.44 7.41 -5.41
C THR A 442 16.19 6.25 -4.77
N GLU A 443 15.49 5.30 -4.13
CA GLU A 443 16.12 4.10 -3.57
C GLU A 443 16.82 3.29 -4.67
N MET A 444 16.11 3.04 -5.77
CA MET A 444 16.64 2.32 -6.93
C MET A 444 17.82 3.04 -7.58
N PHE A 445 17.75 4.36 -7.74
CA PHE A 445 18.83 5.17 -8.31
C PHE A 445 20.09 5.15 -7.45
N ARG A 446 19.94 5.26 -6.12
CA ARG A 446 21.06 5.16 -5.16
C ARG A 446 21.69 3.76 -5.17
N ALA A 447 20.89 2.72 -5.36
CA ALA A 447 21.37 1.36 -5.59
C ALA A 447 22.04 1.14 -6.97
N GLY A 448 22.07 2.17 -7.83
CA GLY A 448 22.74 2.14 -9.13
C GLY A 448 21.84 1.73 -10.30
N HIS A 449 20.54 1.51 -10.07
CA HIS A 449 19.60 1.16 -11.13
C HIS A 449 19.22 2.37 -11.97
N ARG A 450 19.27 2.18 -13.30
CA ARG A 450 18.92 3.15 -14.32
C ARG A 450 18.37 2.39 -15.52
N ASN A 451 17.54 3.04 -16.33
CA ASN A 451 16.98 2.45 -17.53
C ASN A 451 17.42 3.19 -18.79
N GLU A 452 17.68 2.42 -19.84
CA GLU A 452 17.82 2.93 -21.19
C GLU A 452 16.50 3.53 -21.68
N PHE A 453 16.54 4.52 -22.59
CA PHE A 453 15.33 5.13 -23.15
C PHE A 453 14.49 4.17 -24.01
N SER A 454 15.02 2.98 -24.34
CA SER A 454 14.31 1.93 -25.06
C SER A 454 13.29 1.15 -24.19
N ILE A 455 13.23 1.37 -22.88
CA ILE A 455 12.26 0.67 -22.03
C ILE A 455 10.82 0.94 -22.46
N ARG A 456 9.99 -0.09 -22.28
CA ARG A 456 8.55 -0.07 -22.58
C ARG A 456 7.77 -0.29 -21.29
N ALA A 457 6.52 0.19 -21.30
CA ALA A 457 5.55 -0.10 -20.26
C ALA A 457 5.30 -1.62 -20.18
N ILE A 458 5.10 -2.14 -18.97
CA ILE A 458 4.84 -3.55 -18.71
C ILE A 458 3.46 -3.64 -18.05
N ARG A 459 2.46 -4.15 -18.78
CA ARG A 459 1.08 -4.21 -18.26
C ARG A 459 0.97 -5.12 -17.04
N LYS A 460 1.58 -6.30 -17.11
CA LYS A 460 1.61 -7.31 -16.05
C LYS A 460 3.06 -7.54 -15.66
N TRP A 461 3.47 -6.89 -14.57
CA TRP A 461 4.80 -7.02 -14.02
C TRP A 461 4.68 -7.69 -12.66
N PRO A 462 5.06 -8.98 -12.55
CA PRO A 462 5.16 -9.66 -11.26
C PRO A 462 6.25 -9.02 -10.41
N LEU A 463 5.96 -8.82 -9.12
CA LEU A 463 6.84 -8.09 -8.20
C LEU A 463 8.13 -8.87 -7.88
N ASP A 464 8.07 -10.21 -7.90
CA ASP A 464 9.21 -11.13 -7.80
C ASP A 464 10.12 -11.10 -9.03
N MET A 465 9.63 -10.58 -10.16
CA MET A 465 10.39 -10.38 -11.39
C MET A 465 10.83 -8.91 -11.57
N LEU A 466 11.13 -8.21 -10.47
CA LEU A 466 11.46 -6.78 -10.48
C LEU A 466 12.64 -6.45 -11.42
N LEU A 467 13.77 -7.14 -11.29
CA LEU A 467 14.96 -6.82 -12.12
C LEU A 467 14.96 -7.54 -13.48
N SER A 468 14.11 -8.55 -13.64
CA SER A 468 14.04 -9.41 -14.84
C SER A 468 12.59 -9.50 -15.32
N PRO A 469 12.00 -8.39 -15.79
CA PRO A 469 10.60 -8.36 -16.18
C PRO A 469 10.30 -9.37 -17.31
N PRO A 470 9.10 -9.95 -17.34
CA PRO A 470 8.72 -10.87 -18.40
C PRO A 470 8.80 -10.18 -19.77
N VAL A 471 9.38 -10.88 -20.74
CA VAL A 471 9.36 -10.43 -22.14
C VAL A 471 7.93 -10.59 -22.64
N GLU A 472 7.25 -9.49 -22.92
CA GLU A 472 5.92 -9.53 -23.55
C GLU A 472 6.06 -10.23 -24.91
N ARG A 473 5.59 -11.48 -25.00
CA ARG A 473 5.44 -12.15 -26.29
C ARG A 473 4.41 -11.35 -27.08
N THR A 474 4.83 -10.81 -28.22
CA THR A 474 3.93 -10.26 -29.23
C THR A 474 3.07 -11.41 -29.73
N ALA A 475 1.83 -11.50 -29.22
CA ALA A 475 0.77 -12.28 -29.82
C ALA A 475 0.09 -11.42 -30.90
#